data_AF-A0A2N2E471-F1
#
_entry.id   AF-A0A2N2E471-F1
#
_cell.length_a   1.000
_cell.length_b   1.000
_cell.length_c   1.000
_cell.angle_alpha   90.00
_cell.angle_beta   90.00
_cell.angle_gamma   90.00
#
_symmetry.space_group_name_H-M   'P 1'
#
loop_
_entity.id
_entity.type
_entity.pdbx_description
1 polymer ?
#
loop_
_entity_poly.entity_id
_entity_poly.type
_entity_poly.pdbx_seq_one_letter_code
_entity_poly.pdbx_strand_id
1 'polypeptide(L)'
;MHTSQLKKKYSMKQLFGAFVNGYRSLPILIKNRKSKRVDLQWMERLMLATTEVNGCEVCSYAHAKIALKEGLTQQEIQAFLSGSDVFVNEEESVSIFYAQHVADSMGNPDADTYIRLSQVYGAEISEIIHAGVMVMMMGNISGIPLSAFIRRLQGKAYSNSSLVYELSMLLIQPFFMIVAIPIAWVSSLAHRSI
;
A
#
# COMPACT_ATOMS: atom_id res chain seq x y z
N MET A 1 -27.84 10.12 10.48
CA MET A 1 -26.54 10.62 9.99
C MET A 1 -25.60 9.43 9.95
N HIS A 2 -25.37 8.81 8.79
CA HIS A 2 -24.40 7.72 8.69
C HIS A 2 -23.00 8.31 8.90
N THR A 3 -22.48 8.22 10.12
CA THR A 3 -21.12 8.65 10.42
C THR A 3 -20.16 7.69 9.74
N SER A 4 -19.39 8.15 8.76
CA SER A 4 -18.36 7.30 8.17
C SER A 4 -17.30 6.95 9.21
N GLN A 5 -16.73 5.76 9.08
CA GLN A 5 -15.64 5.24 9.90
C GLN A 5 -14.43 5.01 9.00
N LEU A 6 -13.22 5.20 9.54
CA LEU A 6 -12.01 4.69 8.92
C LEU A 6 -12.09 3.17 8.87
N LYS A 7 -11.81 2.57 7.70
CA LYS A 7 -11.76 1.10 7.53
C LYS A 7 -10.65 0.48 8.40
N LYS A 8 -9.47 1.11 8.41
CA LYS A 8 -8.32 0.68 9.23
C LYS A 8 -7.77 1.88 10.02
N LYS A 9 -7.25 1.60 11.22
CA LYS A 9 -6.46 2.54 12.03
C LYS A 9 -5.14 1.89 12.38
N TYR A 10 -4.08 2.68 12.34
CA TYR A 10 -2.72 2.19 12.51
C TYR A 10 -2.05 2.83 13.72
N SER A 11 -1.24 2.05 14.42
CA SER A 11 -0.40 2.55 15.52
C SER A 11 0.89 3.20 14.99
N MET A 12 1.56 3.98 15.84
CA MET A 12 2.89 4.52 15.54
C MET A 12 3.92 3.41 15.22
N LYS A 13 3.84 2.26 15.91
CA LYS A 13 4.71 1.11 15.63
C LYS A 13 4.50 0.60 14.20
N GLN A 14 3.25 0.49 13.75
CA GLN A 14 2.94 0.06 12.39
C GLN A 14 3.34 1.09 11.35
N LEU A 15 3.16 2.39 11.63
CA LEU A 15 3.66 3.46 10.78
C LEU A 15 5.18 3.38 10.61
N PHE A 16 5.92 3.22 11.69
CA PHE A 16 7.37 3.08 11.64
C PHE A 16 7.81 1.84 10.86
N GLY A 17 7.20 0.69 11.13
CA GLY A 17 7.46 -0.54 10.38
C GLY A 17 7.17 -0.41 8.89
N ALA A 18 6.10 0.30 8.53
CA ALA A 18 5.75 0.57 7.14
C ALA A 18 6.79 1.44 6.43
N PHE A 19 7.36 2.45 7.10
CA PHE A 19 8.48 3.22 6.52
C PHE A 19 9.71 2.35 6.30
N VAL A 20 10.08 1.51 7.27
CA VAL A 20 11.23 0.60 7.12
C VAL A 20 11.02 -0.35 5.93
N ASN A 21 9.85 -1.01 5.86
CA ASN A 21 9.53 -1.95 4.79
C ASN A 21 9.39 -1.27 3.43
N GLY A 22 8.76 -0.10 3.38
CA GLY A 22 8.62 0.70 2.16
C GLY A 22 9.98 1.16 1.62
N TYR A 23 10.86 1.69 2.47
CA TYR A 23 12.22 2.10 2.06
C TYR A 23 13.09 0.93 1.61
N ARG A 24 12.97 -0.23 2.25
CA ARG A 24 13.63 -1.47 1.79
C ARG A 24 13.16 -1.88 0.39
N SER A 25 11.91 -1.59 0.07
CA SER A 25 11.25 -1.97 -1.19
C SER A 25 11.48 -0.97 -2.34
N LEU A 26 11.79 0.30 -2.05
CA LEU A 26 11.98 1.34 -3.07
C LEU A 26 13.03 0.99 -4.13
N PRO A 27 14.23 0.49 -3.80
CA PRO A 27 15.24 0.15 -4.82
C PRO A 27 14.77 -0.92 -5.81
N ILE A 28 13.95 -1.88 -5.36
CA ILE A 28 13.38 -2.94 -6.20
C ILE A 28 12.43 -2.32 -7.23
N LEU A 29 11.55 -1.42 -6.81
CA LEU A 29 10.64 -0.72 -7.72
C LEU A 29 11.38 0.21 -8.70
N ILE A 30 12.44 0.88 -8.25
CA ILE A 30 13.29 1.71 -9.11
C ILE A 30 13.95 0.83 -10.19
N LYS A 31 14.43 -0.36 -9.84
CA LYS A 31 14.99 -1.33 -10.80
C LYS A 31 13.90 -1.83 -11.77
N ASN A 32 12.70 -2.15 -11.26
CA ASN A 32 11.60 -2.61 -12.09
C ASN A 32 11.15 -1.57 -13.12
N ARG A 33 11.22 -0.25 -12.83
CA ARG A 33 10.92 0.79 -13.83
C ARG A 33 11.78 0.68 -15.10
N LYS A 34 12.98 0.12 -15.00
CA LYS A 34 13.87 -0.12 -16.14
C LYS A 34 13.56 -1.45 -16.84
N SER A 35 13.34 -2.52 -16.09
CA SER A 35 13.13 -3.86 -16.66
C SER A 35 11.70 -4.12 -17.12
N LYS A 36 10.72 -3.38 -16.58
CA LYS A 36 9.28 -3.52 -16.84
C LYS A 36 8.78 -4.97 -16.75
N ARG A 37 9.25 -5.72 -15.74
CA ARG A 37 8.83 -7.12 -15.55
C ARG A 37 7.44 -7.21 -14.92
N VAL A 38 7.13 -6.24 -14.07
CA VAL A 38 5.76 -5.88 -13.71
C VAL A 38 5.54 -4.51 -14.30
N ASP A 39 4.63 -4.39 -15.26
CA ASP A 39 4.35 -3.09 -15.88
C ASP A 39 3.60 -2.15 -14.92
N LEU A 40 3.41 -0.90 -15.35
CA LEU A 40 2.77 0.11 -14.51
C LEU A 40 1.27 -0.14 -14.32
N GLN A 41 0.58 -0.78 -15.28
CA GLN A 41 -0.84 -1.07 -15.14
C GLN A 41 -1.05 -2.13 -14.06
N TRP A 42 -0.30 -3.23 -14.13
CA TRP A 42 -0.32 -4.27 -13.09
C TRP A 42 0.08 -3.70 -11.73
N MET A 43 1.12 -2.85 -11.67
CA MET A 43 1.51 -2.18 -10.44
C MET A 43 0.40 -1.30 -9.85
N GLU A 44 -0.29 -0.51 -10.68
CA GLU A 44 -1.39 0.34 -10.21
C GLU A 44 -2.60 -0.50 -9.77
N ARG A 45 -2.90 -1.65 -10.40
CA ARG A 45 -3.95 -2.57 -9.92
C ARG A 45 -3.63 -3.11 -8.51
N LEU A 46 -2.38 -3.51 -8.26
CA LEU A 46 -1.91 -3.91 -6.92
C LEU A 46 -2.08 -2.77 -5.91
N MET A 47 -1.70 -1.55 -6.29
CA MET A 47 -1.78 -0.37 -5.44
C MET A 47 -3.24 0.03 -5.12
N LEU A 48 -4.13 -0.05 -6.11
CA LEU A 48 -5.57 0.20 -5.93
C LEU A 48 -6.22 -0.87 -5.05
N ALA A 49 -5.90 -2.16 -5.27
CA ALA A 49 -6.41 -3.26 -4.45
C ALA A 49 -5.95 -3.14 -2.97
N THR A 50 -4.66 -2.83 -2.74
CA THR A 50 -4.13 -2.57 -1.39
C THR A 50 -4.83 -1.37 -0.74
N THR A 51 -5.05 -0.32 -1.52
CA THR A 51 -5.66 0.93 -1.05
C THR A 51 -7.14 0.77 -0.71
N GLU A 52 -7.88 -0.04 -1.45
CA GLU A 52 -9.28 -0.36 -1.18
C GLU A 52 -9.46 -0.96 0.21
N VAL A 53 -8.66 -1.99 0.53
CA VAL A 53 -8.70 -2.70 1.82
C VAL A 53 -8.36 -1.75 2.96
N ASN A 54 -7.36 -0.88 2.76
CA ASN A 54 -6.94 0.10 3.76
C ASN A 54 -7.90 1.29 3.92
N GLY A 55 -8.65 1.64 2.86
CA GLY A 55 -9.55 2.80 2.84
C GLY A 55 -8.82 4.15 2.90
N CYS A 56 -7.65 4.28 2.25
CA CYS A 56 -6.91 5.55 2.20
C CYS A 56 -7.45 6.47 1.09
N GLU A 57 -8.31 7.45 1.42
CA GLU A 57 -8.95 8.34 0.43
C GLU A 57 -7.94 9.14 -0.42
N VAL A 58 -6.90 9.72 0.19
CA VAL A 58 -5.89 10.49 -0.56
C VAL A 58 -5.09 9.60 -1.52
N CYS A 59 -4.86 8.35 -1.12
CA CYS A 59 -4.17 7.37 -1.95
C CYS A 59 -5.07 6.88 -3.09
N SER A 60 -6.35 6.64 -2.82
CA SER A 60 -7.34 6.27 -3.84
C SER A 60 -7.39 7.33 -4.93
N TYR A 61 -7.44 8.61 -4.56
CA TYR A 61 -7.42 9.71 -5.53
C TYR A 61 -6.11 9.78 -6.31
N ALA A 62 -4.96 9.68 -5.63
CA ALA A 62 -3.66 9.79 -6.27
C ALA A 62 -3.42 8.64 -7.29
N HIS A 63 -3.69 7.40 -6.89
CA HIS A 63 -3.46 6.23 -7.74
C HIS A 63 -4.52 6.05 -8.81
N ALA A 64 -5.78 6.45 -8.58
CA ALA A 64 -6.76 6.53 -9.67
C ALA A 64 -6.29 7.48 -10.79
N LYS A 65 -5.69 8.63 -10.42
CA LYS A 65 -5.14 9.57 -11.39
C LYS A 65 -3.93 9.00 -12.14
N ILE A 66 -3.08 8.21 -11.49
CA ILE A 66 -1.92 7.57 -12.13
C ILE A 66 -2.41 6.44 -13.06
N ALA A 67 -3.26 5.54 -12.56
CA ALA A 67 -3.88 4.48 -13.33
C ALA A 67 -4.56 4.97 -14.62
N LEU A 68 -5.33 6.07 -14.54
CA LEU A 68 -5.94 6.68 -15.73
C LEU A 68 -4.91 7.14 -16.76
N LYS A 69 -3.77 7.67 -16.30
CA LYS A 69 -2.68 8.10 -17.20
C LYS A 69 -1.96 6.92 -17.85
N GLU A 70 -1.88 5.80 -17.16
CA GLU A 70 -1.28 4.55 -17.66
C GLU A 70 -2.25 3.73 -18.53
N GLY A 71 -3.49 4.22 -18.71
CA GLY A 71 -4.45 3.66 -19.67
C GLY A 71 -5.51 2.75 -19.07
N LEU A 72 -5.62 2.62 -17.75
CA LEU A 72 -6.73 1.90 -17.13
C LEU A 72 -8.04 2.67 -17.34
N THR A 73 -9.12 1.93 -17.51
CA THR A 73 -10.45 2.54 -17.66
C THR A 73 -11.01 3.01 -16.32
N GLN A 74 -11.94 3.96 -16.35
CA GLN A 74 -12.64 4.39 -15.13
C GLN A 74 -13.40 3.24 -14.47
N GLN A 75 -14.01 2.35 -15.27
CA GLN A 75 -14.73 1.18 -14.78
C GLN A 75 -13.79 0.21 -14.06
N GLU A 76 -12.62 -0.05 -14.63
CA GLU A 76 -11.59 -0.90 -14.04
C GLU A 76 -11.08 -0.33 -12.71
N ILE A 77 -10.74 0.95 -12.67
CA ILE A 77 -10.29 1.61 -11.43
C ILE A 77 -11.36 1.56 -10.35
N GLN A 78 -12.62 1.82 -10.71
CA GLN A 78 -13.74 1.75 -9.79
C GLN A 78 -13.98 0.32 -9.29
N ALA A 79 -13.76 -0.69 -10.12
CA ALA A 79 -13.86 -2.09 -9.71
C ALA A 79 -12.83 -2.42 -8.63
N PHE A 80 -11.54 -2.09 -8.85
CA PHE A 80 -10.51 -2.27 -7.83
C PHE A 80 -10.78 -1.49 -6.53
N LEU A 81 -11.24 -0.24 -6.63
CA LEU A 81 -11.56 0.59 -5.46
C LEU A 81 -12.87 0.22 -4.74
N SER A 82 -13.65 -0.71 -5.30
CA SER A 82 -14.85 -1.27 -4.66
C SER A 82 -14.68 -2.72 -4.20
N GLY A 83 -13.49 -3.31 -4.40
CA GLY A 83 -13.21 -4.71 -4.07
C GLY A 83 -13.85 -5.71 -5.04
N SER A 84 -14.28 -5.25 -6.22
CA SER A 84 -14.80 -6.09 -7.29
C SER A 84 -13.67 -6.80 -8.03
N ASP A 85 -13.90 -8.05 -8.40
CA ASP A 85 -12.97 -8.92 -9.14
C ASP A 85 -13.21 -8.91 -10.66
N VAL A 86 -14.21 -8.17 -11.15
CA VAL A 86 -14.65 -8.18 -12.57
C VAL A 86 -13.53 -7.84 -13.56
N PHE A 87 -12.53 -7.04 -13.16
CA PHE A 87 -11.40 -6.66 -14.01
C PHE A 87 -10.07 -7.32 -13.59
N VAL A 88 -10.11 -8.27 -12.66
CA VAL A 88 -8.94 -9.05 -12.29
C VAL A 88 -8.75 -10.14 -13.35
N ASN A 89 -7.69 -10.00 -14.15
CA ASN A 89 -7.33 -11.05 -15.09
C ASN A 89 -6.75 -12.27 -14.36
N GLU A 90 -6.83 -13.44 -14.99
CA GLU A 90 -6.41 -14.71 -14.36
C GLU A 90 -4.91 -14.69 -13.99
N GLU A 91 -4.08 -14.10 -14.86
CA GLU A 91 -2.64 -14.00 -14.68
C GLU A 91 -2.26 -13.17 -13.44
N GLU A 92 -2.97 -12.09 -13.12
CA GLU A 92 -2.65 -11.20 -11.99
C GLU A 92 -3.38 -11.59 -10.70
N SER A 93 -4.40 -12.47 -10.78
CA SER A 93 -5.30 -12.81 -9.67
C SER A 93 -4.59 -13.13 -8.34
N VAL A 94 -3.56 -13.99 -8.38
CA VAL A 94 -2.80 -14.39 -7.19
C VAL A 94 -2.07 -13.20 -6.56
N SER A 95 -1.52 -12.30 -7.39
CA SER A 95 -0.86 -11.08 -6.91
C SER A 95 -1.85 -10.07 -6.31
N ILE A 96 -3.06 -9.96 -6.85
CA ILE A 96 -4.12 -9.10 -6.33
C ILE A 96 -4.60 -9.61 -4.97
N PHE A 97 -4.88 -10.91 -4.85
CA PHE A 97 -5.23 -11.52 -3.56
C PHE A 97 -4.11 -11.39 -2.53
N TYR A 98 -2.85 -11.55 -2.97
CA TYR A 98 -1.69 -11.29 -2.11
C TYR A 98 -1.68 -9.85 -1.58
N ALA A 99 -1.87 -8.85 -2.46
CA ALA A 99 -1.92 -7.45 -2.08
C ALA A 99 -3.04 -7.15 -1.07
N GLN A 100 -4.23 -7.70 -1.30
CA GLN A 100 -5.36 -7.57 -0.39
C GLN A 100 -5.08 -8.22 0.97
N HIS A 101 -4.52 -9.43 1.00
CA HIS A 101 -4.19 -10.14 2.23
C HIS A 101 -3.10 -9.40 3.04
N VAL A 102 -2.08 -8.85 2.38
CA VAL A 102 -1.07 -8.01 3.03
C VAL A 102 -1.71 -6.78 3.68
N ALA A 103 -2.63 -6.12 2.98
CA ALA A 103 -3.35 -4.98 3.54
C ALA A 103 -4.24 -5.37 4.73
N ASP A 104 -4.93 -6.50 4.62
CA ASP A 104 -5.82 -6.97 5.68
C ASP A 104 -5.06 -7.35 6.96
N SER A 105 -3.93 -8.05 6.80
CA SER A 105 -2.96 -8.42 7.85
C SER A 105 -2.08 -7.26 8.34
N MET A 106 -2.39 -6.02 7.94
CA MET A 106 -1.68 -4.80 8.36
C MET A 106 -0.18 -4.85 8.07
N GLY A 107 0.21 -5.46 6.95
CA GLY A 107 1.59 -5.57 6.48
C GLY A 107 2.35 -6.80 7.00
N ASN A 108 1.66 -7.76 7.62
CA ASN A 108 2.26 -8.99 8.17
C ASN A 108 1.59 -10.23 7.54
N PRO A 109 1.76 -10.45 6.22
CA PRO A 109 1.15 -11.59 5.54
C PRO A 109 1.71 -12.91 6.05
N ASP A 110 0.90 -13.97 5.97
CA ASP A 110 1.35 -15.33 6.27
C ASP A 110 2.46 -15.76 5.29
N ALA A 111 3.43 -16.54 5.79
CA ALA A 111 4.56 -17.01 4.98
C ALA A 111 4.08 -17.82 3.76
N ASP A 112 3.03 -18.63 3.94
CA ASP A 112 2.42 -19.45 2.89
C ASP A 112 1.89 -18.61 1.73
N THR A 113 1.40 -17.39 2.00
CA THR A 113 0.89 -16.48 0.98
C THR A 113 2.01 -15.99 0.06
N TYR A 114 3.20 -15.71 0.60
CA TYR A 114 4.36 -15.34 -0.22
C TYR A 114 4.97 -16.54 -0.97
N ILE A 115 4.95 -17.73 -0.37
CA ILE A 115 5.35 -18.97 -1.04
C ILE A 115 4.46 -19.21 -2.26
N ARG A 116 3.13 -19.07 -2.11
CA ARG A 116 2.19 -19.22 -3.21
C ARG A 116 2.45 -18.20 -4.33
N LEU A 117 2.70 -16.94 -3.98
CA LEU A 117 3.07 -15.90 -4.94
C LEU A 117 4.32 -16.32 -5.75
N SER A 118 5.34 -16.81 -5.03
CA SER A 118 6.62 -17.26 -5.61
C SER A 118 6.49 -18.47 -6.51
N GLN A 119 5.57 -19.40 -6.20
CA GLN A 119 5.28 -20.56 -7.06
C GLN A 119 4.64 -20.16 -8.39
N VAL A 120 3.85 -19.09 -8.40
CA VAL A 120 3.10 -18.66 -9.60
C VAL A 120 3.95 -17.75 -10.49
N TYR A 121 4.64 -16.77 -9.91
CA TYR A 121 5.35 -15.74 -10.67
C TYR A 121 6.88 -15.92 -10.70
N GLY A 122 7.42 -16.87 -9.92
CA GLY A 122 8.84 -16.98 -9.68
C GLY A 122 9.37 -15.91 -8.71
N ALA A 123 10.60 -16.10 -8.23
CA ALA A 123 11.18 -15.28 -7.17
C ALA A 123 11.27 -13.78 -7.55
N GLU A 124 11.70 -13.48 -8.78
CA GLU A 124 11.99 -12.10 -9.19
C GLU A 124 10.72 -11.24 -9.35
N ILE A 125 9.68 -11.78 -10.01
CA ILE A 125 8.40 -11.04 -10.16
C ILE A 125 7.71 -10.93 -8.80
N SER A 126 7.77 -11.98 -7.96
CA SER A 126 7.19 -11.96 -6.61
C SER A 126 7.85 -10.92 -5.70
N GLU A 127 9.16 -10.75 -5.80
CA GLU A 127 9.89 -9.70 -5.08
C GLU A 127 9.41 -8.30 -5.51
N ILE A 128 9.20 -8.08 -6.82
CA ILE A 128 8.71 -6.81 -7.35
C ILE A 128 7.27 -6.52 -6.90
N ILE A 129 6.39 -7.52 -6.95
CA ILE A 129 5.00 -7.43 -6.47
C ILE A 129 5.00 -7.08 -4.98
N HIS A 130 5.73 -7.83 -4.16
CA HIS A 130 5.83 -7.58 -2.73
C HIS A 130 6.35 -6.17 -2.43
N ALA A 131 7.38 -5.73 -3.14
CA ALA A 131 7.92 -4.39 -3.01
C ALA A 131 6.88 -3.31 -3.34
N GLY A 132 6.07 -3.52 -4.38
CA GLY A 132 4.95 -2.65 -4.76
C GLY A 132 3.94 -2.49 -3.64
N VAL A 133 3.49 -3.62 -3.09
CA VAL A 133 2.53 -3.67 -2.00
C VAL A 133 3.10 -3.02 -0.73
N MET A 134 4.36 -3.27 -0.36
CA MET A 134 4.98 -2.65 0.82
C MET A 134 5.10 -1.12 0.69
N VAL A 135 5.42 -0.61 -0.50
CA VAL A 135 5.43 0.84 -0.76
C VAL A 135 4.02 1.41 -0.68
N MET A 136 3.00 0.69 -1.17
CA MET A 136 1.62 1.12 -1.03
C MET A 136 1.15 1.10 0.42
N MET A 137 1.52 0.08 1.21
CA MET A 137 1.25 0.03 2.65
C MET A 137 1.85 1.25 3.37
N MET A 138 3.10 1.61 3.06
CA MET A 138 3.73 2.83 3.56
C MET A 138 2.91 4.08 3.21
N GLY A 139 2.45 4.20 1.96
CA GLY A 139 1.59 5.29 1.50
C GLY A 139 0.24 5.33 2.20
N ASN A 140 -0.46 4.19 2.30
CA ASN A 140 -1.77 4.08 2.94
C ASN A 140 -1.69 4.42 4.44
N ILE A 141 -0.74 3.83 5.17
CA ILE A 141 -0.61 4.04 6.62
C ILE A 141 -0.29 5.51 6.93
N SER A 142 0.53 6.15 6.08
CA SER A 142 0.85 7.58 6.18
C SER A 142 -0.32 8.49 5.77
N GLY A 143 -1.09 8.08 4.76
CA GLY A 143 -2.18 8.85 4.14
C GLY A 143 -3.52 8.77 4.87
N ILE A 144 -3.79 7.72 5.64
CA ILE A 144 -5.02 7.58 6.45
C ILE A 144 -5.19 8.73 7.46
N PRO A 145 -4.21 9.08 8.32
CA PRO A 145 -4.36 10.21 9.24
C PRO A 145 -4.50 11.55 8.49
N LEU A 146 -3.87 11.70 7.31
CA LEU A 146 -4.05 12.88 6.46
C LEU A 146 -5.48 12.96 5.92
N SER A 147 -6.03 11.85 5.42
CA SER A 147 -7.41 11.76 4.93
C SER A 147 -8.40 12.15 6.02
N ALA A 148 -8.21 11.60 7.23
CA ALA A 148 -9.03 11.92 8.39
C ALA A 148 -8.95 13.40 8.79
N PHE A 149 -7.74 13.97 8.79
CA PHE A 149 -7.53 15.38 9.10
C PHE A 149 -8.19 16.31 8.08
N ILE A 150 -8.00 16.07 6.77
CA ILE A 150 -8.64 16.84 5.70
C ILE A 150 -10.16 16.79 5.84
N ARG A 151 -10.74 15.61 6.07
CA ARG A 151 -12.18 15.46 6.27
C ARG A 151 -12.70 16.17 7.52
N ARG A 152 -11.93 16.20 8.60
CA ARG A 152 -12.27 16.99 9.79
C ARG A 152 -12.33 18.48 9.46
N LEU A 153 -11.36 19.01 8.71
CA LEU A 153 -11.36 20.40 8.26
C LEU A 153 -12.57 20.72 7.36
N GLN A 154 -13.10 19.73 6.64
CA GLN A 154 -14.32 19.84 5.83
C GLN A 154 -15.62 19.64 6.64
N GLY A 155 -15.56 19.52 7.97
CA GLY A 155 -16.73 19.26 8.82
C GLY A 155 -17.30 17.84 8.72
N LYS A 156 -16.55 16.91 8.12
CA LYS A 156 -16.96 15.51 7.85
C LYS A 156 -16.07 14.51 8.58
N ALA A 157 -15.69 14.82 9.83
CA ALA A 157 -14.80 14.00 10.64
C ALA A 157 -15.29 12.54 10.77
N TYR A 158 -14.35 11.59 10.76
CA TYR A 158 -14.67 10.20 11.03
C TYR A 158 -15.06 9.98 12.48
N SER A 159 -16.11 9.19 12.71
CA SER A 159 -16.61 8.90 14.07
C SER A 159 -15.61 8.12 14.93
N ASN A 160 -14.76 7.29 14.32
CA ASN A 160 -13.75 6.50 15.01
C ASN A 160 -12.34 7.15 14.98
N SER A 161 -12.22 8.43 14.61
CA SER A 161 -10.97 9.18 14.59
C SER A 161 -11.01 10.39 15.54
N SER A 162 -9.86 10.73 16.13
CA SER A 162 -9.70 11.92 16.97
C SER A 162 -8.66 12.86 16.38
N LEU A 163 -8.78 14.16 16.68
CA LEU A 163 -7.80 15.16 16.27
C LEU A 163 -6.40 14.83 16.80
N VAL A 164 -6.31 14.29 18.02
CA VAL A 164 -5.04 13.86 18.63
C VAL A 164 -4.40 12.73 17.82
N TYR A 165 -5.17 11.70 17.43
CA TYR A 165 -4.67 10.63 16.57
C TYR A 165 -4.17 11.18 15.23
N GLU A 166 -4.98 12.02 14.57
CA GLU A 166 -4.67 12.61 13.27
C GLU A 166 -3.38 13.42 13.32
N LEU A 167 -3.26 14.37 14.25
CA LEU A 167 -2.09 15.24 14.36
C LEU A 167 -0.86 14.49 14.85
N SER A 168 -0.98 13.61 15.86
CA SER A 168 0.18 12.86 16.37
C SER A 168 0.79 11.97 15.29
N MET A 169 -0.04 11.30 14.49
CA MET A 169 0.43 10.47 13.38
C MET A 169 1.01 11.32 12.24
N LEU A 170 0.53 12.54 12.00
CA LEU A 170 1.09 13.43 10.97
C LEU A 170 2.43 14.05 11.39
N LEU A 171 2.52 14.50 12.64
CA LEU A 171 3.71 15.21 13.15
C LEU A 171 4.90 14.27 13.40
N ILE A 172 4.66 13.00 13.72
CA ILE A 172 5.75 12.03 13.93
C ILE A 172 6.37 11.52 12.63
N GLN A 173 5.66 11.62 11.49
CA GLN A 173 6.09 11.06 10.21
C GLN A 173 7.47 11.56 9.75
N PRO A 174 7.76 12.88 9.71
CA PRO A 174 9.07 13.36 9.26
C PRO A 174 10.23 12.76 10.06
N PHE A 175 10.05 12.61 11.38
CA PHE A 175 11.04 11.97 12.25
C PHE A 175 11.20 10.49 11.91
N PHE A 176 10.10 9.73 11.79
CA PHE A 176 10.15 8.32 11.41
C PHE A 176 10.74 8.10 10.02
N MET A 177 10.46 8.96 9.06
CA MET A 177 11.06 8.91 7.72
C MET A 177 12.59 9.02 7.79
N ILE A 178 13.13 9.97 8.57
CA ILE A 178 14.58 10.13 8.72
C ILE A 178 15.20 8.91 9.41
N VAL A 179 14.60 8.44 10.51
CA VAL A 179 15.13 7.32 11.30
C VAL A 179 15.02 5.97 10.58
N ALA A 180 13.97 5.76 9.78
CA ALA A 180 13.74 4.49 9.10
C ALA A 180 14.74 4.23 7.96
N ILE A 181 15.35 5.27 7.35
CA ILE A 181 16.30 5.11 6.24
C ILE A 181 17.52 4.24 6.63
N PRO A 182 18.32 4.57 7.65
CA PRO A 182 19.49 3.76 8.01
C PRO A 182 19.09 2.34 8.45
N ILE A 183 17.94 2.18 9.11
CA ILE A 183 17.44 0.86 9.55
C ILE A 183 17.02 0.00 8.36
N ALA A 184 16.28 0.58 7.40
CA ALA A 184 15.92 -0.09 6.17
C ALA A 184 17.18 -0.53 5.39
N TRP A 185 18.18 0.33 5.33
CA TRP A 185 19.46 0.01 4.69
C TRP A 185 20.16 -1.17 5.37
N VAL A 186 20.35 -1.13 6.69
CA VAL A 186 20.98 -2.22 7.45
C VAL A 186 20.20 -3.54 7.32
N SER A 187 18.87 -3.51 7.47
CA SER A 187 18.04 -4.71 7.34
C SER A 187 18.08 -5.32 5.93
N SER A 188 18.26 -4.49 4.89
CA SER A 188 18.38 -4.96 3.51
C SER A 188 19.69 -5.72 3.26
N LEU A 189 20.74 -5.46 4.03
CA LEU A 189 22.01 -6.18 3.95
C LEU A 189 21.91 -7.56 4.59
N ALA A 190 21.16 -7.69 5.70
CA ALA A 190 20.97 -8.95 6.42
C ALA A 190 20.09 -9.97 5.65
N HIS A 191 19.22 -9.51 4.75
CA HIS A 191 18.37 -10.38 3.93
C HIS A 191 18.99 -10.77 2.57
N ARG A 192 20.15 -10.22 2.19
CA ARG A 192 20.87 -10.62 0.96
C ARG A 192 21.75 -11.86 1.13
N SER A 193 21.80 -12.43 2.34
CA SER A 193 22.64 -13.57 2.71
C SER A 193 21.87 -14.91 2.84
N ILE A 194 20.67 -15.01 2.24
CA ILE A 194 19.90 -16.25 2.09
C ILE A 194 19.55 -16.42 0.62
#